data_AF-A0A9P5QI52-F1
#
_entry.id   AF-A0A9P5QI52-F1
#
_cell.length_a   1.000
_cell.length_b   1.000
_cell.length_c   1.000
_cell.angle_alpha   90.00
_cell.angle_beta   90.00
_cell.angle_gamma   90.00
#
_symmetry.space_group_name_H-M   'P 1'
#
loop_
_entity.id
_entity.type
_entity.pdbx_description
1 polymer ?
#
loop_
_entity_poly.entity_id
_entity_poly.type
_entity_poly.pdbx_seq_one_letter_code
_entity_poly.pdbx_strand_id
1 'polypeptide(L)'
;MAPSATPVYLPSFQNAADELEYYKNYTKRVEEDLADARYQLEEFQESSKELEDELEKEVESTERRYNEIRIRNDAMRQEVEEWKEKYHMAIKDSNANINQLTRQLEALKQQTEMFIKKERALEQDNDDLEKTERATKWSLQELEIKYNAAVEKTALLENEVSAKAVLTEEVQRLKDELRDANVELAVMKSNQASMNNGSSASLSSYQGSNASLPDSAPHRSPIGSNYEAMPSLKARLARNSTLQRSSARLSGPGSASAASGTASGAPHNPVKAVQDMVGRVKSLEARLASCRSLVTPLLQPPPSYSTSIPHSSGRTSLQGSTTSSSLSSSRPGSPTAYSPITSAMNSPKVSRRTSLLLQQHLQQHREQREQQLREQQRAMAGAGIVST
;
A
#
# COMPACT_ATOMS: atom_id res chain seq x y z
N MET A 1 11.40 -98.32 -2.78
CA MET A 1 11.15 -99.63 -3.43
C MET A 1 12.47 -100.38 -3.45
N ALA A 2 12.57 -101.53 -2.78
CA ALA A 2 13.78 -102.33 -2.75
C ALA A 2 13.94 -103.10 -4.08
N PRO A 3 15.14 -103.25 -4.65
CA PRO A 3 15.34 -104.08 -5.83
C PRO A 3 15.21 -105.56 -5.44
N SER A 4 14.23 -106.25 -6.02
CA SER A 4 14.06 -107.70 -5.93
C SER A 4 15.23 -108.38 -6.65
N ALA A 5 16.02 -109.18 -5.92
CA ALA A 5 17.08 -109.99 -6.48
C ALA A 5 16.49 -111.02 -7.45
N THR A 6 16.81 -110.88 -8.74
CA THR A 6 16.49 -111.87 -9.77
C THR A 6 17.40 -113.10 -9.59
N PRO A 7 16.85 -114.33 -9.61
CA PRO A 7 17.66 -115.55 -9.49
C PRO A 7 18.53 -115.71 -10.75
N VAL A 8 19.84 -115.88 -10.53
CA VAL A 8 20.83 -116.10 -11.60
C VAL A 8 20.63 -117.49 -12.18
N TYR A 9 19.99 -117.58 -13.35
CA TYR A 9 19.83 -118.82 -14.09
C TYR A 9 21.16 -119.19 -14.75
N LEU A 10 21.82 -120.25 -14.25
CA LEU A 10 23.05 -120.78 -14.82
C LEU A 10 22.71 -121.53 -16.11
N PRO A 11 23.16 -121.08 -17.29
CA PRO A 11 22.89 -121.78 -18.54
C PRO A 11 23.65 -123.10 -18.59
N SER A 12 23.00 -124.16 -19.10
CA SER A 12 23.61 -125.48 -19.30
C SER A 12 23.98 -125.65 -20.77
N PHE A 13 25.25 -126.00 -21.04
CA PHE A 13 25.80 -126.08 -22.39
C PHE A 13 26.09 -127.53 -22.77
N GLN A 14 25.81 -127.89 -24.03
CA GLN A 14 26.03 -129.26 -24.55
C GLN A 14 27.40 -129.44 -25.22
N ASN A 15 28.06 -128.33 -25.57
CA ASN A 15 29.36 -128.31 -26.22
C ASN A 15 30.19 -127.13 -25.72
N ALA A 16 31.50 -127.30 -25.57
CA ALA A 16 32.41 -126.25 -25.06
C ALA A 16 32.47 -125.00 -25.97
N ALA A 17 32.18 -125.18 -27.27
CA ALA A 17 32.10 -124.07 -28.22
C ALA A 17 30.87 -123.16 -27.97
N ASP A 18 29.72 -123.75 -27.64
CA ASP A 18 28.46 -123.01 -27.41
C ASP A 18 28.50 -122.26 -26.07
N GLU A 19 29.16 -122.83 -25.07
CA GLU A 19 29.46 -122.16 -23.79
C GLU A 19 30.34 -120.92 -24.01
N LEU A 20 31.41 -121.07 -24.79
CA LEU A 20 32.32 -119.97 -25.10
C LEU A 20 31.63 -118.87 -25.92
N GLU A 21 30.78 -119.24 -26.88
CA GLU A 21 29.98 -118.29 -27.67
C GLU A 21 28.94 -117.55 -26.82
N TYR A 22 28.27 -118.24 -25.88
CA TYR A 22 27.35 -117.61 -24.94
C TYR A 22 28.06 -116.59 -24.05
N TYR A 23 29.18 -116.96 -23.42
CA TYR A 23 29.91 -116.02 -22.56
C TYR A 23 30.53 -114.86 -23.35
N LYS A 24 30.92 -115.09 -24.61
CA LYS A 24 31.37 -114.02 -25.52
C LYS A 24 30.23 -113.04 -25.87
N ASN A 25 29.03 -113.54 -26.15
CA ASN A 25 27.87 -112.69 -26.42
C ASN A 25 27.37 -112.00 -25.14
N TYR A 26 27.46 -112.66 -23.98
CA TYR A 26 27.11 -112.08 -22.69
C TYR A 26 28.08 -110.95 -22.29
N THR A 27 29.38 -111.18 -22.40
CA THR A 27 30.40 -110.13 -22.17
C THR A 27 30.19 -108.97 -23.12
N LYS A 28 29.94 -109.22 -24.42
CA LYS A 28 29.60 -108.16 -25.38
C LYS A 28 28.36 -107.34 -24.98
N ARG A 29 27.27 -107.99 -24.56
CA ARG A 29 26.06 -107.28 -24.09
C ARG A 29 26.33 -106.45 -22.84
N VAL A 30 27.08 -106.99 -21.88
CA VAL A 30 27.45 -106.25 -20.66
C VAL A 30 28.36 -105.07 -20.99
N GLU A 31 29.25 -105.21 -21.97
CA GLU A 31 30.07 -104.11 -22.49
C GLU A 31 29.23 -103.04 -23.18
N GLU A 32 28.24 -103.43 -24.00
CA GLU A 32 27.26 -102.53 -24.63
C GLU A 32 26.42 -101.79 -23.55
N ASP A 33 25.84 -102.51 -22.58
CA ASP A 33 25.06 -101.92 -21.48
C ASP A 33 25.92 -100.94 -20.63
N LEU A 34 27.19 -101.28 -20.39
CA LEU A 34 28.12 -100.43 -19.66
C LEU A 34 28.48 -99.18 -20.47
N ALA A 35 28.66 -99.31 -21.79
CA ALA A 35 28.88 -98.18 -22.68
C ALA A 35 27.66 -97.24 -22.72
N ASP A 36 26.45 -97.79 -22.82
CA ASP A 36 25.21 -97.03 -22.80
C ASP A 36 25.00 -96.31 -21.46
N ALA A 37 25.27 -96.99 -20.34
CA ALA A 37 25.19 -96.37 -19.01
C ALA A 37 26.22 -95.25 -18.82
N ARG A 38 27.42 -95.39 -19.38
CA ARG A 38 28.44 -94.32 -19.39
C ARG A 38 27.99 -93.12 -20.21
N TYR A 39 27.46 -93.37 -21.41
CA TYR A 39 26.94 -92.32 -22.27
C TYR A 39 25.80 -91.55 -21.60
N GLN A 40 24.83 -92.25 -20.99
CA GLN A 40 23.73 -91.62 -20.26
C GLN A 40 24.21 -90.80 -19.06
N LEU A 41 25.24 -91.29 -18.35
CA LEU A 41 25.83 -90.54 -17.23
C LEU A 41 26.52 -89.26 -17.73
N GLU A 42 27.25 -89.33 -18.83
CA GLU A 42 27.90 -88.17 -19.46
C GLU A 42 26.85 -87.14 -19.92
N GLU A 43 25.80 -87.58 -20.60
CA GLU A 43 24.68 -86.71 -21.02
C GLU A 43 23.98 -86.06 -19.82
N PHE A 44 23.75 -86.82 -18.74
CA PHE A 44 23.17 -86.26 -17.51
C PHE A 44 24.10 -85.26 -16.82
N GLN A 45 25.41 -85.51 -16.82
CA GLN A 45 26.41 -84.59 -16.27
C GLN A 45 26.48 -83.29 -17.09
N GLU A 46 26.47 -83.39 -18.41
CA GLU A 46 26.45 -82.23 -19.31
C GLU A 46 25.16 -81.44 -19.14
N SER A 47 23.99 -82.09 -19.13
CA SER A 47 22.70 -81.43 -18.91
C SER A 47 22.60 -80.77 -17.52
N SER A 48 23.14 -81.41 -16.48
CA SER A 48 23.19 -80.82 -15.13
C SER A 48 24.05 -79.56 -15.10
N LYS A 49 25.20 -79.60 -15.79
CA LYS A 49 26.09 -78.45 -15.90
C LYS A 49 25.46 -77.31 -16.68
N GLU A 50 24.79 -77.58 -17.80
CA GLU A 50 24.08 -76.55 -18.57
C GLU A 50 22.97 -75.88 -17.75
N LEU A 51 22.24 -76.66 -16.93
CA LEU A 51 21.22 -76.13 -16.02
C LEU A 51 21.84 -75.25 -14.92
N GLU A 52 22.95 -75.69 -14.32
CA GLU A 52 23.69 -74.90 -13.34
C GLU A 52 24.14 -73.55 -13.95
N ASP A 53 24.72 -73.57 -15.16
CA ASP A 53 25.13 -72.36 -15.88
C ASP A 53 23.95 -71.42 -16.18
N GLU A 54 22.75 -71.95 -16.48
CA GLU A 54 21.55 -71.14 -16.70
C GLU A 54 21.02 -70.52 -15.40
N LEU A 55 21.03 -71.28 -14.31
CA LEU A 55 20.65 -70.78 -12.99
C LEU A 55 21.62 -69.69 -12.50
N GLU A 56 22.92 -69.85 -12.69
CA GLU A 56 23.91 -68.83 -12.37
C GLU A 56 23.66 -67.53 -13.15
N LYS A 57 23.36 -67.63 -14.46
CA LYS A 57 23.00 -66.47 -15.28
C LYS A 57 21.72 -65.77 -14.79
N GLU A 58 20.72 -66.52 -14.35
CA GLU A 58 19.49 -65.95 -13.79
C GLU A 58 19.76 -65.25 -12.46
N VAL A 59 20.54 -65.86 -11.57
CA VAL A 59 20.97 -65.25 -10.30
C VAL A 59 21.71 -63.94 -10.56
N GLU A 60 22.73 -63.93 -11.42
CA GLU A 60 23.47 -62.71 -11.75
C GLU A 60 22.56 -61.62 -12.36
N SER A 61 21.61 -62.01 -13.22
CA SER A 61 20.66 -61.09 -13.84
C SER A 61 19.73 -60.45 -12.80
N THR A 62 19.21 -61.26 -11.88
CA THR A 62 18.33 -60.78 -10.80
C THR A 62 19.08 -59.91 -9.79
N GLU A 63 20.32 -60.27 -9.44
CA GLU A 63 21.20 -59.44 -8.58
C GLU A 63 21.54 -58.10 -9.22
N ARG A 64 21.88 -58.08 -10.52
CA ARG A 64 22.11 -56.85 -11.28
C ARG A 64 20.87 -55.95 -11.24
N ARG A 65 19.70 -56.50 -11.55
CA ARG A 65 18.43 -55.75 -11.51
C ARG A 65 18.10 -55.25 -10.11
N TYR A 66 18.34 -56.05 -9.08
CA TYR A 66 18.14 -55.65 -7.68
C TYR A 66 19.04 -54.47 -7.31
N ASN A 67 20.33 -54.53 -7.67
CA ASN A 67 21.27 -53.46 -7.38
C ASN A 67 20.92 -52.16 -8.13
N GLU A 68 20.50 -52.24 -9.40
CA GLU A 68 20.01 -51.08 -10.15
C GLU A 68 18.79 -50.43 -9.50
N ILE A 69 17.81 -51.24 -9.08
CA ILE A 69 16.61 -50.75 -8.40
C ILE A 69 17.00 -50.11 -7.06
N ARG A 70 17.94 -50.72 -6.31
CA ARG A 70 18.43 -50.18 -5.05
C ARG A 70 19.09 -48.81 -5.24
N ILE A 71 20.02 -48.68 -6.19
CA ILE A 71 20.69 -47.41 -6.50
C ILE A 71 19.65 -46.35 -6.91
N ARG A 72 18.67 -46.71 -7.75
CA ARG A 72 17.59 -45.80 -8.14
C ARG A 72 16.74 -45.39 -6.94
N ASN A 73 16.45 -46.31 -6.02
CA ASN A 73 15.71 -46.00 -4.79
C ASN A 73 16.47 -45.02 -3.92
N ASP A 74 17.77 -45.23 -3.72
CA ASP A 74 18.63 -44.36 -2.93
C ASP A 74 18.76 -42.96 -3.56
N ALA A 75 18.89 -42.89 -4.89
CA ALA A 75 18.89 -41.62 -5.62
C ALA A 75 17.55 -40.86 -5.44
N MET A 76 16.42 -41.54 -5.61
CA MET A 76 15.10 -40.92 -5.38
C MET A 76 14.92 -40.47 -3.93
N ARG A 77 15.44 -41.21 -2.94
CA ARG A 77 15.42 -40.78 -1.54
C ARG A 77 16.23 -39.52 -1.31
N GLN A 78 17.43 -39.43 -1.90
CA GLN A 78 18.27 -38.23 -1.84
C GLN A 78 17.56 -37.03 -2.47
N GLU A 79 16.98 -37.19 -3.65
CA GLU A 79 16.19 -36.12 -4.30
C GLU A 79 15.04 -35.64 -3.41
N VAL A 80 14.32 -36.55 -2.77
CA VAL A 80 13.24 -36.19 -1.83
C VAL A 80 13.77 -35.37 -0.65
N GLU A 81 14.90 -35.77 -0.04
CA GLU A 81 15.51 -35.01 1.05
C GLU A 81 16.03 -33.65 0.60
N GLU A 82 16.65 -33.55 -0.59
CA GLU A 82 17.05 -32.27 -1.16
C GLU A 82 15.87 -31.34 -1.40
N TRP A 83 14.76 -31.85 -1.94
CA TRP A 83 13.55 -31.05 -2.16
C TRP A 83 12.90 -30.63 -0.86
N LYS A 84 12.92 -31.48 0.17
CA LYS A 84 12.49 -31.09 1.52
C LYS A 84 13.38 -29.97 2.05
N GLU A 85 14.69 -30.06 1.95
CA GLU A 85 15.59 -29.01 2.43
C GLU A 85 15.36 -27.69 1.69
N LYS A 86 15.29 -27.73 0.34
CA LYS A 86 14.97 -26.56 -0.50
C LYS A 86 13.62 -25.94 -0.10
N TYR A 87 12.60 -26.75 0.16
CA TYR A 87 11.30 -26.28 0.61
C TYR A 87 11.36 -25.60 1.99
N HIS A 88 12.06 -26.19 2.96
CA HIS A 88 12.21 -25.61 4.29
C HIS A 88 13.02 -24.30 4.24
N MET A 89 14.07 -24.24 3.42
CA MET A 89 14.81 -23.01 3.16
C MET A 89 13.93 -21.93 2.54
N ALA A 90 13.15 -22.27 1.49
CA ALA A 90 12.23 -21.33 0.87
C ALA A 90 11.16 -20.79 1.85
N ILE A 91 10.63 -21.63 2.73
CA ILE A 91 9.71 -21.20 3.78
C ILE A 91 10.40 -20.26 4.77
N LYS A 92 11.60 -20.61 5.23
CA LYS A 92 12.37 -19.80 6.17
C LYS A 92 12.65 -18.41 5.61
N ASP A 93 13.09 -18.34 4.36
CA ASP A 93 13.39 -17.09 3.66
C ASP A 93 12.13 -16.27 3.41
N SER A 94 11.03 -16.91 3.00
CA SER A 94 9.73 -16.27 2.84
C SER A 94 9.24 -15.67 4.17
N ASN A 95 9.31 -16.43 5.26
CA ASN A 95 8.94 -15.94 6.59
C ASN A 95 9.84 -14.79 7.07
N ALA A 96 11.14 -14.85 6.80
CA ALA A 96 12.05 -13.76 7.11
C ALA A 96 11.69 -12.48 6.34
N ASN A 97 11.39 -12.61 5.04
CA ASN A 97 10.96 -11.49 4.20
C ASN A 97 9.60 -10.92 4.64
N ILE A 98 8.62 -11.78 4.94
CA ILE A 98 7.32 -11.37 5.49
C ILE A 98 7.52 -10.56 6.77
N ASN A 99 8.32 -11.08 7.71
CA ASN A 99 8.60 -10.39 8.97
C ASN A 99 9.30 -9.03 8.75
N GLN A 100 10.24 -8.96 7.81
CA GLN A 100 10.91 -7.72 7.44
C GLN A 100 9.91 -6.70 6.87
N LEU A 101 9.08 -7.10 5.91
CA LEU A 101 8.05 -6.25 5.31
C LEU A 101 7.00 -5.81 6.33
N THR A 102 6.59 -6.70 7.24
CA THR A 102 5.67 -6.36 8.33
C THR A 102 6.28 -5.30 9.25
N ARG A 103 7.56 -5.40 9.61
CA ARG A 103 8.26 -4.37 10.41
C ARG A 103 8.34 -3.04 9.68
N GLN A 104 8.65 -3.05 8.37
CA GLN A 104 8.70 -1.83 7.57
C GLN A 104 7.33 -1.16 7.45
N LEU A 105 6.27 -1.95 7.24
CA LEU A 105 4.89 -1.45 7.21
C LEU A 105 4.50 -0.81 8.56
N GLU A 106 4.87 -1.44 9.66
CA GLU A 106 4.59 -0.92 11.00
C GLU A 106 5.35 0.39 11.26
N ALA A 107 6.62 0.46 10.87
CA ALA A 107 7.42 1.69 10.96
C ALA A 107 6.81 2.84 10.13
N LEU A 108 6.35 2.57 8.91
CA LEU A 108 5.69 3.57 8.06
C LEU A 108 4.36 4.04 8.66
N LYS A 109 3.58 3.15 9.26
CA LYS A 109 2.35 3.52 9.97
C LYS A 109 2.64 4.42 11.16
N GLN A 110 3.63 4.06 11.98
CA GLN A 110 4.05 4.88 13.12
C GLN A 110 4.54 6.25 12.66
N GLN A 111 5.35 6.32 11.61
CA GLN A 111 5.82 7.58 11.03
C GLN A 111 4.66 8.44 10.52
N THR A 112 3.66 7.83 9.88
CA THR A 112 2.46 8.53 9.40
C THR A 112 1.67 9.10 10.58
N GLU A 113 1.46 8.32 11.64
CA GLU A 113 0.80 8.78 12.86
C GLU A 113 1.57 9.94 13.52
N MET A 114 2.89 9.85 13.57
CA MET A 114 3.75 10.94 14.06
C MET A 114 3.60 12.21 13.23
N PHE A 115 3.55 12.10 11.90
CA PHE A 115 3.36 13.26 11.03
C PHE A 115 1.99 13.91 11.21
N ILE A 116 0.93 13.12 11.34
CA ILE A 116 -0.42 13.64 11.64
C ILE A 116 -0.43 14.39 12.98
N LYS A 117 0.20 13.83 14.01
CA LYS A 117 0.31 14.51 15.33
C LYS A 117 1.10 15.81 15.23
N LYS A 118 2.21 15.80 14.48
CA LYS A 118 3.05 16.98 14.27
C LYS A 118 2.32 18.06 13.47
N GLU A 119 1.56 17.69 12.45
CA GLU A 119 0.75 18.61 11.65
C GLU A 119 -0.29 19.30 12.54
N ARG A 120 -1.03 18.55 13.34
CA ARG A 120 -1.99 19.14 14.31
C ARG A 120 -1.31 20.07 15.32
N ALA A 121 -0.12 19.71 15.82
CA ALA A 121 0.62 20.57 16.74
C ALA A 121 1.04 21.89 16.06
N LEU A 122 1.49 21.82 14.81
CA LEU A 122 1.84 23.02 14.03
C LEU A 122 0.62 23.87 13.70
N GLU A 123 -0.54 23.27 13.43
CA GLU A 123 -1.80 24.00 13.25
C GLU A 123 -2.18 24.76 14.53
N GLN A 124 -2.08 24.10 15.70
CA GLN A 124 -2.35 24.73 16.99
C GLN A 124 -1.36 25.87 17.29
N ASP A 125 -0.06 25.65 17.07
CA ASP A 125 0.95 26.69 17.26
C ASP A 125 0.70 27.88 16.32
N ASN A 126 0.24 27.63 15.10
CA ASN A 126 -0.12 28.69 14.15
C ASN A 126 -1.36 29.48 14.62
N ASP A 127 -2.40 28.81 15.10
CA ASP A 127 -3.59 29.47 15.67
C ASP A 127 -3.22 30.36 16.87
N ASP A 128 -2.34 29.88 17.75
CA ASP A 128 -1.82 30.63 18.88
C ASP A 128 -1.00 31.85 18.42
N LEU A 129 -0.13 31.67 17.41
CA LEU A 129 0.61 32.77 16.81
C LEU A 129 -0.32 33.84 16.22
N GLU A 130 -1.32 33.45 15.43
CA GLU A 130 -2.30 34.41 14.89
C GLU A 130 -3.09 35.13 16.00
N LYS A 131 -3.43 34.43 17.09
CA LYS A 131 -4.08 35.06 18.24
C LYS A 131 -3.19 36.11 18.90
N THR A 132 -1.90 35.82 19.09
CA THR A 132 -0.93 36.79 19.63
C THR A 132 -0.69 37.95 18.68
N GLU A 133 -0.66 37.72 17.37
CA GLU A 133 -0.54 38.76 16.34
C GLU A 133 -1.74 39.70 16.38
N ARG A 134 -2.98 39.18 16.45
CA ARG A 134 -4.18 40.02 16.61
C ARG A 134 -4.15 40.84 17.91
N ALA A 135 -3.75 40.24 19.03
CA ALA A 135 -3.69 40.93 20.32
C ALA A 135 -2.62 42.04 20.34
N THR A 136 -1.43 41.76 19.78
CA THR A 136 -0.33 42.75 19.68
C THR A 136 -0.70 43.88 18.74
N LYS A 137 -1.31 43.59 17.59
CA LYS A 137 -1.82 44.60 16.65
C LYS A 137 -2.87 45.50 17.28
N TRP A 138 -3.81 44.93 18.04
CA TRP A 138 -4.79 45.71 18.79
C TRP A 138 -4.13 46.61 19.84
N SER A 139 -3.19 46.06 20.63
CA SER A 139 -2.43 46.85 21.61
C SER A 139 -1.62 47.98 20.96
N LEU A 140 -1.10 47.76 19.75
CA LEU A 140 -0.36 48.76 18.99
C LEU A 140 -1.30 49.88 18.51
N GLN A 141 -2.47 49.53 17.97
CA GLN A 141 -3.49 50.51 17.58
C GLN A 141 -3.97 51.36 18.77
N GLU A 142 -4.16 50.74 19.93
CA GLU A 142 -4.52 51.44 21.17
C GLU A 142 -3.42 52.43 21.60
N LEU A 143 -2.14 52.06 21.44
CA LEU A 143 -1.01 52.96 21.71
C LEU A 143 -0.94 54.09 20.68
N GLU A 144 -1.19 53.83 19.40
CA GLU A 144 -1.25 54.86 18.35
C GLU A 144 -2.35 55.89 18.64
N ILE A 145 -3.54 55.45 19.05
CA ILE A 145 -4.64 56.34 19.42
C ILE A 145 -4.25 57.22 20.62
N LYS A 146 -3.70 56.61 21.69
CA LYS A 146 -3.21 57.34 22.87
C LYS A 146 -2.11 58.34 22.53
N TYR A 147 -1.20 57.94 21.66
CA TYR A 147 -0.11 58.79 21.18
C TYR A 147 -0.66 59.99 20.40
N ASN A 148 -1.57 59.77 19.45
CA ASN A 148 -2.20 60.84 18.67
C ASN A 148 -2.97 61.81 19.57
N ALA A 149 -3.74 61.31 20.55
CA ALA A 149 -4.43 62.15 21.52
C ALA A 149 -3.46 63.00 22.38
N ALA A 150 -2.31 62.43 22.75
CA ALA A 150 -1.26 63.16 23.47
C ALA A 150 -0.61 64.24 22.59
N VAL A 151 -0.40 63.96 21.31
CA VAL A 151 0.10 64.94 20.32
C VAL A 151 -0.90 66.08 20.14
N GLU A 152 -2.19 65.79 19.94
CA GLU A 152 -3.25 66.80 19.84
C GLU A 152 -3.30 67.69 21.07
N LYS A 153 -3.26 67.09 22.27
CA LYS A 153 -3.20 67.85 23.53
C LYS A 153 -1.96 68.73 23.62
N THR A 154 -0.80 68.24 23.17
CA THR A 154 0.44 69.02 23.17
C THR A 154 0.34 70.22 22.24
N ALA A 155 -0.19 70.03 21.02
CA ALA A 155 -0.40 71.12 20.06
C ALA A 155 -1.38 72.19 20.59
N LEU A 156 -2.46 71.79 21.28
CA LEU A 156 -3.38 72.73 21.92
C LEU A 156 -2.69 73.55 23.01
N LEU A 157 -1.91 72.90 23.88
CA LEU A 157 -1.16 73.59 24.94
C LEU A 157 -0.09 74.53 24.37
N GLU A 158 0.60 74.15 23.30
CA GLU A 158 1.55 75.02 22.60
C GLU A 158 0.87 76.29 22.07
N ASN A 159 -0.34 76.14 21.50
CA ASN A 159 -1.13 77.28 21.03
C ASN A 159 -1.62 78.16 22.19
N GLU A 160 -2.06 77.58 23.31
CA GLU A 160 -2.43 78.34 24.51
C GLU A 160 -1.24 79.13 25.09
N VAL A 161 -0.05 78.53 25.13
CA VAL A 161 1.19 79.19 25.56
C VAL A 161 1.55 80.33 24.61
N SER A 162 1.43 80.12 23.30
CA SER A 162 1.65 81.15 22.27
C SER A 162 0.66 82.32 22.43
N ALA A 163 -0.64 82.05 22.58
CA ALA A 163 -1.67 83.07 22.80
C ALA A 163 -1.42 83.86 24.09
N LYS A 164 -0.99 83.18 25.16
CA LYS A 164 -0.56 83.82 26.41
C LYS A 164 0.63 84.76 26.16
N ALA A 165 1.63 84.34 25.39
CA ALA A 165 2.80 85.17 25.06
C ALA A 165 2.37 86.46 24.32
N VAL A 166 1.52 86.34 23.32
CA VAL A 166 0.96 87.50 22.58
C VAL A 166 0.18 88.42 23.52
N LEU A 167 -0.67 87.89 24.39
CA LEU A 167 -1.41 88.70 25.38
C LEU A 167 -0.46 89.39 26.35
N THR A 168 0.64 88.75 26.76
CA THR A 168 1.63 89.39 27.63
C THR A 168 2.38 90.52 26.93
N GLU A 169 2.68 90.38 25.63
CA GLU A 169 3.26 91.45 24.82
C GLU A 169 2.28 92.62 24.68
N GLU A 170 1.01 92.36 24.39
CA GLU A 170 -0.01 93.42 24.27
C GLU A 170 -0.25 94.15 25.60
N VAL A 171 -0.32 93.41 26.72
CA VAL A 171 -0.39 94.02 28.06
C VAL A 171 0.84 94.88 28.32
N GLN A 172 2.02 94.45 27.89
CA GLN A 172 3.24 95.24 28.05
C GLN A 172 3.21 96.51 27.19
N ARG A 173 2.76 96.40 25.94
CA ARG A 173 2.57 97.53 25.04
C ARG A 173 1.56 98.53 25.58
N LEU A 174 0.39 98.08 26.03
CA LEU A 174 -0.61 98.96 26.65
C LEU A 174 -0.08 99.63 27.93
N LYS A 175 0.78 98.95 28.70
CA LYS A 175 1.48 99.57 29.84
C LYS A 175 2.48 100.64 29.39
N ASP A 176 3.16 100.43 28.27
CA ASP A 176 4.06 101.42 27.67
C ASP A 176 3.24 102.63 27.16
N GLU A 177 2.17 102.41 26.40
CA GLU A 177 1.26 103.47 25.91
C GLU A 177 0.60 104.24 27.07
N LEU A 178 0.18 103.57 28.14
CA LEU A 178 -0.35 104.21 29.35
C LEU A 178 0.72 105.04 30.06
N ARG A 179 1.98 104.58 30.08
CA ARG A 179 3.10 105.36 30.60
C ARG A 179 3.33 106.60 29.75
N ASP A 180 3.35 106.47 28.42
CA ASP A 180 3.55 107.58 27.48
C ASP A 180 2.42 108.62 27.59
N ALA A 181 1.16 108.19 27.63
CA ALA A 181 0.01 109.07 27.81
C ALA A 181 0.02 109.77 29.18
N ASN A 182 0.47 109.10 30.25
CA ASN A 182 0.64 109.75 31.56
C ASN A 182 1.77 110.78 31.55
N VAL A 183 2.87 110.52 30.82
CA VAL A 183 3.93 111.50 30.59
C VAL A 183 3.39 112.69 29.80
N GLU A 184 2.63 112.46 28.73
CA GLU A 184 1.98 113.51 27.94
C GLU A 184 1.02 114.34 28.80
N LEU A 185 0.17 113.72 29.62
CA LEU A 185 -0.70 114.42 30.56
C LEU A 185 0.09 115.20 31.61
N ALA A 186 1.23 114.68 32.10
CA ALA A 186 2.09 115.40 33.03
C ALA A 186 2.68 116.66 32.37
N VAL A 187 3.14 116.55 31.12
CA VAL A 187 3.63 117.67 30.30
C VAL A 187 2.51 118.67 29.98
N MET A 188 1.31 118.21 29.64
CA MET A 188 0.15 119.08 29.42
C MET A 188 -0.24 119.83 30.70
N LYS A 189 -0.22 119.17 31.87
CA LYS A 189 -0.45 119.82 33.16
C LYS A 189 0.64 120.82 33.50
N SER A 190 1.92 120.52 33.24
CA SER A 190 3.01 121.50 33.43
C SER A 190 2.89 122.68 32.45
N ASN A 191 2.45 122.43 31.23
CA ASN A 191 2.21 123.46 30.21
C ASN A 191 0.96 124.31 30.53
N GLN A 192 -0.15 123.71 31.01
CA GLN A 192 -1.32 124.44 31.54
C GLN A 192 -0.95 125.29 32.76
N ALA A 193 -0.17 124.74 33.69
CA ALA A 193 0.36 125.49 34.82
C ALA A 193 1.29 126.64 34.39
N SER A 194 1.87 126.56 33.18
CA SER A 194 2.72 127.61 32.60
C SER A 194 1.98 128.60 31.67
N MET A 195 0.70 128.36 31.29
CA MET A 195 0.00 129.14 30.24
C MET A 195 -1.37 129.77 30.57
N ASN A 196 -1.97 129.64 31.75
CA ASN A 196 -3.15 130.44 32.18
C ASN A 196 -3.62 129.97 33.56
N ASN A 197 -3.80 130.74 34.65
CA ASN A 197 -4.03 132.17 34.88
C ASN A 197 -5.05 132.87 33.97
N GLY A 198 -6.25 132.28 33.82
CA GLY A 198 -7.38 133.00 33.24
C GLY A 198 -8.56 132.12 32.81
N SER A 199 -9.60 132.09 33.65
CA SER A 199 -11.04 132.03 33.32
C SER A 199 -11.67 130.85 32.53
N SER A 200 -12.57 130.15 33.23
CA SER A 200 -13.98 129.83 32.91
C SER A 200 -14.40 129.33 31.51
N ALA A 201 -15.05 128.16 31.44
CA ALA A 201 -16.50 128.03 31.13
C ALA A 201 -16.91 126.56 30.86
N SER A 202 -18.17 126.25 31.16
CA SER A 202 -18.89 124.99 30.95
C SER A 202 -19.21 124.69 29.48
N LEU A 203 -19.40 123.41 29.13
CA LEU A 203 -20.41 123.02 28.13
C LEU A 203 -20.92 121.57 28.29
N SER A 204 -22.23 121.44 28.08
CA SER A 204 -23.08 120.25 28.00
C SER A 204 -23.03 119.60 26.61
N SER A 205 -23.45 118.32 26.46
CA SER A 205 -24.39 117.83 25.40
C SER A 205 -24.33 116.30 25.12
N TYR A 206 -25.53 115.69 25.06
CA TYR A 206 -26.00 114.53 24.24
C TYR A 206 -25.30 113.15 24.37
N GLN A 207 -25.95 112.03 24.74
CA GLN A 207 -27.14 111.30 24.24
C GLN A 207 -26.87 110.40 23.03
N GLY A 208 -27.03 109.07 23.23
CA GLY A 208 -27.02 108.04 22.20
C GLY A 208 -27.50 106.70 22.76
N SER A 209 -28.74 106.34 22.44
CA SER A 209 -29.38 105.05 22.74
C SER A 209 -29.14 104.06 21.59
N ASN A 210 -29.08 102.76 21.91
CA ASN A 210 -29.40 101.54 21.11
C ASN A 210 -28.57 100.37 21.69
N ALA A 211 -28.99 99.12 21.81
CA ALA A 211 -30.25 98.41 21.66
C ALA A 211 -30.05 97.02 22.32
N SER A 212 -31.14 96.45 22.85
CA SER A 212 -31.48 95.00 22.91
C SER A 212 -30.38 93.94 23.12
N LEU A 213 -30.54 93.12 24.18
CA LEU A 213 -30.57 91.64 24.16
C LEU A 213 -30.86 91.11 25.58
N PRO A 214 -31.85 90.22 25.79
CA PRO A 214 -32.13 89.68 27.12
C PRO A 214 -31.33 88.40 27.40
N ASP A 215 -30.96 88.35 28.67
CA ASP A 215 -30.59 87.25 29.54
C ASP A 215 -31.43 85.96 29.39
N SER A 216 -30.76 84.81 29.36
CA SER A 216 -31.25 83.54 29.94
C SER A 216 -30.15 82.50 30.06
N ALA A 217 -29.85 82.16 31.30
CA ALA A 217 -28.93 81.12 31.74
C ALA A 217 -29.66 79.73 31.83
N PRO A 218 -29.04 78.64 32.36
CA PRO A 218 -28.99 77.35 31.69
C PRO A 218 -29.92 76.28 32.30
N HIS A 219 -30.25 75.24 31.52
CA HIS A 219 -30.94 74.05 32.04
C HIS A 219 -30.12 72.78 31.86
N ARG A 220 -30.25 71.90 32.86
CA ARG A 220 -29.38 70.80 33.24
C ARG A 220 -30.02 69.43 32.91
N SER A 221 -29.22 68.55 32.28
CA SER A 221 -29.18 67.05 32.36
C SER A 221 -30.36 66.21 31.79
N PRO A 222 -30.30 64.85 31.83
CA PRO A 222 -29.44 63.90 31.10
C PRO A 222 -30.30 62.75 30.47
N ILE A 223 -29.69 61.57 30.12
CA ILE A 223 -30.27 60.28 29.63
C ILE A 223 -29.97 60.06 28.14
N GLY A 224 -29.40 58.95 27.65
CA GLY A 224 -29.10 57.64 28.21
C GLY A 224 -29.61 56.56 27.24
N SER A 225 -28.73 55.64 26.81
CA SER A 225 -29.05 54.37 26.11
C SER A 225 -29.55 54.55 24.64
N ASN A 226 -29.24 53.73 23.63
CA ASN A 226 -29.02 52.29 23.61
C ASN A 226 -28.67 51.83 22.16
N TYR A 227 -28.01 50.65 22.07
CA TYR A 227 -27.92 49.64 20.98
C TYR A 227 -27.58 49.98 19.49
N GLU A 228 -26.62 49.20 18.99
CA GLU A 228 -26.62 48.39 17.75
C GLU A 228 -27.51 48.81 16.55
N ALA A 229 -26.89 48.92 15.37
CA ALA A 229 -27.11 47.99 14.24
C ALA A 229 -26.66 48.62 12.91
N MET A 230 -25.84 47.87 12.17
CA MET A 230 -25.68 48.00 10.72
C MET A 230 -27.03 47.84 9.99
N PRO A 231 -27.21 48.46 8.82
CA PRO A 231 -27.39 47.61 7.65
C PRO A 231 -26.66 48.07 6.38
N SER A 232 -26.26 47.05 5.63
CA SER A 232 -25.70 47.02 4.29
C SER A 232 -26.50 47.79 3.23
N LEU A 233 -25.80 48.49 2.33
CA LEU A 233 -26.29 48.80 0.99
C LEU A 233 -25.25 48.40 -0.07
N LYS A 234 -25.77 47.64 -1.04
CA LYS A 234 -25.12 47.05 -2.20
C LYS A 234 -25.34 47.98 -3.39
N ALA A 235 -24.27 48.44 -4.06
CA ALA A 235 -24.38 48.89 -5.44
C ALA A 235 -23.04 48.74 -6.18
N ARG A 236 -23.08 47.90 -7.21
CA ARG A 236 -22.06 47.67 -8.22
C ARG A 236 -21.87 48.94 -9.05
N LEU A 237 -20.64 49.24 -9.47
CA LEU A 237 -20.33 49.82 -10.77
C LEU A 237 -18.88 49.46 -11.13
N ALA A 238 -18.74 48.73 -12.23
CA ALA A 238 -17.48 48.39 -12.87
C ALA A 238 -16.98 49.57 -13.71
N ARG A 239 -15.66 49.76 -13.80
CA ARG A 239 -14.97 50.31 -14.98
C ARG A 239 -13.49 49.95 -14.99
N ASN A 240 -13.08 49.31 -16.09
CA ASN A 240 -11.72 49.00 -16.50
C ASN A 240 -10.85 50.26 -16.62
N SER A 241 -9.56 50.13 -16.33
CA SER A 241 -8.51 50.79 -17.14
C SER A 241 -7.24 49.94 -17.17
N THR A 242 -6.90 49.58 -18.40
CA THR A 242 -5.64 49.02 -18.90
C THR A 242 -4.49 50.01 -18.76
N LEU A 243 -3.34 49.57 -18.27
CA LEU A 243 -2.04 50.15 -18.63
C LEU A 243 -1.02 49.03 -18.88
N GLN A 244 -0.68 48.88 -20.15
CA GLN A 244 0.54 48.23 -20.63
C GLN A 244 1.75 49.09 -20.28
N ARG A 245 2.86 48.44 -19.88
CA ARG A 245 4.20 48.96 -20.19
C ARG A 245 5.07 47.81 -20.69
N SER A 246 5.71 48.08 -21.81
CA SER A 246 6.48 47.19 -22.69
C SER A 246 7.99 47.31 -22.47
N SER A 247 8.72 46.42 -23.17
CA SER A 247 10.18 46.34 -23.43
C SER A 247 11.02 45.52 -22.43
N ALA A 248 11.94 44.64 -22.82
CA ALA A 248 12.56 44.33 -24.12
C ALA A 248 13.11 42.88 -24.17
N ARG A 249 13.37 42.41 -25.40
CA ARG A 249 14.07 41.15 -25.77
C ARG A 249 15.59 41.32 -25.71
N LEU A 250 16.35 40.23 -25.50
CA LEU A 250 17.27 39.57 -26.48
C LEU A 250 18.29 38.60 -25.83
N SER A 251 18.61 37.54 -26.59
CA SER A 251 19.87 36.75 -26.65
C SER A 251 19.91 35.32 -26.07
N GLY A 252 19.98 34.33 -26.98
CA GLY A 252 21.17 33.47 -27.14
C GLY A 252 21.16 32.03 -26.56
N PRO A 253 21.63 30.99 -27.29
CA PRO A 253 21.40 29.57 -27.00
C PRO A 253 22.57 28.87 -26.26
N GLY A 254 22.29 27.77 -25.55
CA GLY A 254 23.32 26.91 -24.95
C GLY A 254 22.76 25.58 -24.45
N SER A 255 23.35 24.48 -24.93
CA SER A 255 23.02 23.09 -24.58
C SER A 255 23.66 22.63 -23.27
N ALA A 256 23.11 21.52 -22.76
CA ALA A 256 23.71 20.50 -21.88
C ALA A 256 23.55 20.62 -20.35
N SER A 257 22.81 19.63 -19.84
CA SER A 257 23.14 18.78 -18.68
C SER A 257 23.52 19.44 -17.36
N ALA A 258 22.61 19.40 -16.37
CA ALA A 258 22.76 18.61 -15.14
C ALA A 258 21.76 19.07 -14.06
N ALA A 259 21.13 18.06 -13.44
CA ALA A 259 20.75 17.93 -12.04
C ALA A 259 20.11 19.09 -11.24
N SER A 260 19.08 18.66 -10.50
CA SER A 260 18.67 19.12 -9.16
C SER A 260 17.59 20.20 -9.06
N GLY A 261 16.58 19.87 -8.26
CA GLY A 261 16.06 20.83 -7.26
C GLY A 261 14.77 21.56 -7.60
N THR A 262 13.80 21.33 -6.72
CA THR A 262 12.83 22.31 -6.17
C THR A 262 11.72 22.88 -7.06
N ALA A 263 10.51 22.48 -6.67
CA ALA A 263 9.23 23.20 -6.62
C ALA A 263 9.17 24.65 -7.16
N SER A 264 8.19 24.91 -8.03
CA SER A 264 7.32 26.09 -7.90
C SER A 264 6.08 25.95 -8.79
N GLY A 265 4.97 26.52 -8.31
CA GLY A 265 3.65 26.45 -8.92
C GLY A 265 3.61 26.97 -10.36
N ALA A 266 3.03 26.13 -11.22
CA ALA A 266 2.53 26.51 -12.53
C ALA A 266 1.00 26.27 -12.53
N PRO A 267 0.21 27.07 -13.27
CA PRO A 267 -1.24 26.88 -13.30
C PRO A 267 -1.53 25.47 -13.78
N HIS A 268 -2.26 24.71 -12.97
CA HIS A 268 -2.60 23.31 -13.23
C HIS A 268 -3.38 23.23 -14.55
N ASN A 269 -2.71 22.87 -15.66
CA ASN A 269 -3.38 22.60 -16.93
C ASN A 269 -3.96 21.19 -16.87
N PRO A 270 -5.29 21.04 -16.70
CA PRO A 270 -5.91 19.73 -16.49
C PRO A 270 -5.69 18.79 -17.67
N VAL A 271 -5.53 19.33 -18.89
CA VAL A 271 -5.27 18.53 -20.10
C VAL A 271 -3.89 17.87 -20.03
N LYS A 272 -2.87 18.58 -19.52
CA LYS A 272 -1.51 18.06 -19.38
C LYS A 272 -1.44 16.97 -18.30
N ALA A 273 -2.16 17.15 -17.19
CA ALA A 273 -2.26 16.14 -16.14
C ALA A 273 -2.92 14.83 -16.63
N VAL A 274 -3.97 14.93 -17.44
CA VAL A 274 -4.62 13.76 -18.07
C VAL A 274 -3.70 13.09 -19.09
N GLN A 275 -2.99 13.87 -19.91
CA GLN A 275 -1.99 13.36 -20.86
C GLN A 275 -0.88 12.55 -20.14
N ASP A 276 -0.37 13.07 -19.02
CA ASP A 276 0.68 12.41 -18.22
C ASP A 276 0.16 11.16 -17.49
N MET A 277 -1.12 11.14 -17.09
CA MET A 277 -1.74 9.93 -16.55
C MET A 277 -1.94 8.86 -17.63
N VAL A 278 -2.42 9.24 -18.82
CA VAL A 278 -2.58 8.31 -19.95
C VAL A 278 -1.23 7.74 -20.39
N GLY A 279 -0.17 8.56 -20.41
CA GLY A 279 1.19 8.10 -20.67
C GLY A 279 1.68 7.08 -19.64
N ARG A 280 1.41 7.32 -18.35
CA ARG A 280 1.73 6.37 -17.27
C ARG A 280 0.93 5.08 -17.35
N VAL A 281 -0.36 5.14 -17.72
CA VAL A 281 -1.21 3.95 -17.92
C VAL A 281 -0.70 3.11 -19.09
N LYS A 282 -0.33 3.72 -20.23
CA LYS A 282 0.26 2.99 -21.37
C LYS A 282 1.58 2.30 -21.02
N SER A 283 2.44 2.96 -20.25
CA SER A 283 3.69 2.37 -19.75
C SER A 283 3.42 1.20 -18.80
N LEU A 284 2.41 1.33 -17.94
CA LEU A 284 1.99 0.27 -17.03
C LEU A 284 1.44 -0.94 -17.80
N GLU A 285 0.60 -0.73 -18.81
CA GLU A 285 0.06 -1.79 -19.66
C GLU A 285 1.14 -2.53 -20.44
N ALA A 286 2.13 -1.81 -21.00
CA ALA A 286 3.26 -2.43 -21.69
C ALA A 286 4.09 -3.34 -20.76
N ARG A 287 4.33 -2.89 -19.53
CA ARG A 287 5.00 -3.70 -18.51
C ARG A 287 4.16 -4.91 -18.08
N LEU A 288 2.85 -4.72 -17.93
CA LEU A 288 1.93 -5.81 -17.55
C LEU A 288 1.82 -6.86 -18.65
N ALA A 289 1.83 -6.45 -19.92
CA ALA A 289 1.89 -7.34 -21.07
C ALA A 289 3.22 -8.13 -21.11
N SER A 290 4.35 -7.48 -20.82
CA SER A 290 5.65 -8.16 -20.69
C SER A 290 5.67 -9.19 -19.57
N CYS A 291 5.13 -8.86 -18.39
CA CYS A 291 5.00 -9.82 -17.28
C CYS A 291 4.09 -11.00 -17.65
N ARG A 292 2.97 -10.76 -18.37
CA ARG A 292 2.11 -11.84 -18.86
C ARG A 292 2.85 -12.74 -19.84
N SER A 293 3.63 -12.20 -20.77
CA SER A 293 4.42 -13.01 -21.72
C SER A 293 5.43 -13.92 -21.03
N LEU A 294 6.00 -13.50 -19.89
CA LEU A 294 6.97 -14.29 -19.13
C LEU A 294 6.31 -15.33 -18.20
N VAL A 295 5.11 -15.03 -17.69
CA VAL A 295 4.41 -15.88 -16.71
C VAL A 295 3.47 -16.90 -17.39
N THR A 296 2.92 -16.59 -18.56
CA THR A 296 1.97 -17.47 -19.28
C THR A 296 2.56 -18.84 -19.64
N PRO A 297 3.84 -18.98 -20.06
CA PRO A 297 4.45 -20.30 -20.31
C PRO A 297 4.65 -21.15 -19.05
N LEU A 298 4.69 -20.53 -17.86
CA LEU A 298 4.91 -21.20 -16.57
C LEU A 298 3.61 -21.70 -15.92
N LEU A 299 2.46 -21.28 -16.46
CA LEU A 299 1.13 -21.65 -15.97
C LEU A 299 0.45 -22.74 -16.83
N GLN A 300 1.06 -23.14 -17.94
CA GLN A 300 0.57 -24.27 -18.73
C GLN A 300 1.04 -25.61 -18.11
N PRO A 301 0.13 -26.56 -17.83
CA PRO A 301 0.54 -27.90 -17.45
C PRO A 301 1.30 -28.57 -18.62
N PRO A 302 2.29 -29.43 -18.35
CA PRO A 302 3.03 -30.11 -19.40
C PRO A 302 2.10 -30.98 -20.26
N PRO A 303 2.41 -31.19 -21.56
CA PRO A 303 1.59 -32.03 -22.42
C PRO A 303 1.57 -33.46 -21.88
N SER A 304 0.40 -33.95 -21.51
CA SER A 304 0.19 -35.34 -21.12
C SER A 304 0.48 -36.25 -22.31
N TYR A 305 1.61 -36.95 -22.30
CA TYR A 305 1.80 -38.10 -23.17
C TYR A 305 0.84 -39.20 -22.71
N SER A 306 -0.17 -39.45 -23.56
CA SER A 306 -1.12 -40.53 -23.41
C SER A 306 -0.42 -41.87 -23.69
N THR A 307 -0.23 -42.70 -22.67
CA THR A 307 0.09 -44.12 -22.85
C THR A 307 -1.19 -44.91 -22.68
N SER A 308 -1.75 -45.35 -23.80
CA SER A 308 -2.80 -46.37 -23.87
C SER A 308 -2.19 -47.74 -23.54
N ILE A 309 -2.70 -48.41 -22.51
CA ILE A 309 -2.53 -49.85 -22.29
C ILE A 309 -3.93 -50.50 -22.33
N PRO A 310 -4.15 -51.56 -23.11
CA PRO A 310 -5.46 -52.19 -23.22
C PRO A 310 -5.56 -53.50 -22.39
N HIS A 311 -6.79 -53.85 -21.99
CA HIS A 311 -7.30 -55.16 -21.48
C HIS A 311 -7.10 -55.41 -19.97
N SER A 312 -7.99 -56.04 -19.19
CA SER A 312 -9.01 -57.08 -19.47
C SER A 312 -10.12 -57.11 -18.38
N SER A 313 -11.22 -57.78 -18.72
CA SER A 313 -12.40 -58.05 -17.89
C SER A 313 -12.13 -59.06 -16.76
N GLY A 314 -12.80 -58.89 -15.60
CA GLY A 314 -12.88 -59.91 -14.56
C GLY A 314 -13.96 -59.60 -13.51
N ARG A 315 -15.06 -60.37 -13.52
CA ARG A 315 -16.08 -60.44 -12.45
C ARG A 315 -15.62 -61.44 -11.37
N THR A 316 -15.91 -61.16 -10.09
CA THR A 316 -16.38 -62.06 -9.00
C THR A 316 -16.37 -61.25 -7.69
N SER A 317 -17.47 -60.99 -6.97
CA SER A 317 -18.32 -61.89 -6.16
C SER A 317 -17.74 -62.23 -4.76
N LEU A 318 -18.47 -61.80 -3.71
CA LEU A 318 -18.52 -62.30 -2.32
C LEU A 318 -17.25 -62.02 -1.47
N GLN A 319 -17.26 -61.81 -0.14
CA GLN A 319 -18.25 -62.01 0.92
C GLN A 319 -17.76 -61.32 2.22
N GLY A 320 -18.69 -60.67 2.94
CA GLY A 320 -18.82 -60.72 4.41
C GLY A 320 -17.76 -60.02 5.28
N SER A 321 -18.00 -59.68 6.54
CA SER A 321 -19.17 -59.66 7.44
C SER A 321 -18.62 -59.06 8.75
N THR A 322 -19.37 -58.21 9.44
CA THR A 322 -19.43 -58.07 10.93
C THR A 322 -20.37 -56.91 11.25
N THR A 323 -21.61 -57.19 11.69
CA THR A 323 -22.08 -57.06 13.10
C THR A 323 -21.92 -55.65 13.66
N SER A 324 -22.90 -54.96 14.26
CA SER A 324 -24.21 -55.35 14.79
C SER A 324 -24.89 -54.08 15.36
N SER A 325 -26.22 -54.06 15.30
CA SER A 325 -27.16 -53.51 16.29
C SER A 325 -27.04 -52.06 16.80
N SER A 326 -28.09 -51.26 16.56
CA SER A 326 -28.72 -50.46 17.63
C SER A 326 -30.12 -49.98 17.22
N LEU A 327 -31.14 -50.41 17.98
CA LEU A 327 -32.48 -49.84 18.01
C LEU A 327 -32.68 -49.08 19.34
N SER A 328 -33.30 -47.91 19.22
CA SER A 328 -34.24 -47.26 20.15
C SER A 328 -33.82 -46.80 21.56
N SER A 329 -34.18 -45.54 21.84
CA SER A 329 -35.05 -45.07 22.96
C SER A 329 -34.48 -44.01 23.94
N SER A 330 -35.14 -42.83 23.90
CA SER A 330 -35.71 -42.03 25.01
C SER A 330 -34.85 -41.44 26.15
N ARG A 331 -34.67 -40.09 26.11
CA ARG A 331 -34.89 -38.98 27.13
C ARG A 331 -34.72 -39.23 28.67
N PRO A 332 -34.69 -38.18 29.55
CA PRO A 332 -34.17 -36.79 29.51
C PRO A 332 -33.41 -36.34 30.81
N GLY A 333 -32.78 -35.14 30.84
CA GLY A 333 -32.42 -34.46 32.12
C GLY A 333 -31.18 -33.54 32.09
N SER A 334 -31.33 -32.27 32.48
CA SER A 334 -30.28 -31.23 32.71
C SER A 334 -29.81 -31.22 34.19
N PRO A 335 -28.93 -30.33 34.73
CA PRO A 335 -27.97 -29.35 34.14
C PRO A 335 -26.55 -29.34 34.79
N THR A 336 -25.66 -28.45 34.27
CA THR A 336 -24.56 -27.74 34.98
C THR A 336 -23.11 -28.26 34.88
N ALA A 337 -22.25 -27.36 34.36
CA ALA A 337 -20.82 -27.11 34.57
C ALA A 337 -19.82 -28.28 34.73
N TYR A 338 -18.85 -28.36 33.81
CA TYR A 338 -17.43 -28.03 34.03
C TYR A 338 -16.69 -28.29 32.70
N SER A 339 -15.95 -27.30 32.22
CA SER A 339 -15.12 -27.39 31.02
C SER A 339 -13.94 -28.35 31.23
N PRO A 340 -13.42 -28.96 30.14
CA PRO A 340 -11.99 -28.83 29.93
C PRO A 340 -11.64 -28.31 28.53
N ILE A 341 -10.58 -27.53 28.54
CA ILE A 341 -9.91 -26.85 27.44
C ILE A 341 -9.45 -27.87 26.40
N THR A 342 -9.92 -27.72 25.16
CA THR A 342 -9.21 -28.25 23.98
C THR A 342 -8.99 -27.11 22.99
N SER A 343 -7.73 -26.72 22.85
CA SER A 343 -7.26 -25.68 21.94
C SER A 343 -7.34 -26.18 20.50
N ALA A 344 -8.48 -25.99 19.85
CA ALA A 344 -8.62 -26.14 18.41
C ALA A 344 -8.04 -24.91 17.71
N MET A 345 -6.98 -25.16 16.95
CA MET A 345 -6.21 -24.17 16.21
C MET A 345 -7.08 -23.67 15.06
N ASN A 346 -7.54 -22.42 15.15
CA ASN A 346 -8.31 -21.78 14.09
C ASN A 346 -7.42 -21.55 12.86
N SER A 347 -7.79 -22.18 11.75
CA SER A 347 -7.30 -21.89 10.42
C SER A 347 -7.69 -20.46 10.00
N PRO A 348 -6.79 -19.65 9.41
CA PRO A 348 -7.12 -18.28 9.05
C PRO A 348 -8.12 -18.26 7.89
N LYS A 349 -9.26 -17.59 8.12
CA LYS A 349 -10.29 -17.32 7.11
C LYS A 349 -9.66 -16.59 5.92
N VAL A 350 -9.42 -17.31 4.84
CA VAL A 350 -9.09 -16.74 3.53
C VAL A 350 -10.25 -15.82 3.13
N SER A 351 -9.90 -14.56 2.90
CA SER A 351 -10.79 -13.45 2.62
C SER A 351 -11.78 -13.79 1.48
N ARG A 352 -13.09 -13.54 1.68
CA ARG A 352 -14.16 -13.80 0.68
C ARG A 352 -13.88 -13.22 -0.72
N ARG A 353 -12.94 -12.27 -0.83
CA ARG A 353 -12.55 -11.60 -2.08
C ARG A 353 -11.70 -12.49 -3.02
N THR A 354 -10.85 -13.38 -2.50
CA THR A 354 -10.09 -14.34 -3.33
C THR A 354 -10.97 -15.47 -3.85
N SER A 355 -12.00 -15.85 -3.09
CA SER A 355 -12.99 -16.85 -3.52
C SER A 355 -13.78 -16.42 -4.76
N LEU A 356 -14.13 -15.13 -4.88
CA LEU A 356 -14.95 -14.64 -6.00
C LEU A 356 -14.15 -14.60 -7.32
N LEU A 357 -12.87 -14.20 -7.25
CA LEU A 357 -12.00 -14.12 -8.42
C LEU A 357 -11.69 -15.51 -8.98
N LEU A 358 -11.43 -16.48 -8.08
CA LEU A 358 -11.21 -17.87 -8.46
C LEU A 358 -12.49 -18.50 -9.05
N GLN A 359 -13.65 -18.16 -8.50
CA GLN A 359 -14.94 -18.63 -9.02
C GLN A 359 -15.24 -18.04 -10.40
N GLN A 360 -14.93 -16.77 -10.65
CA GLN A 360 -15.06 -16.16 -11.97
C GLN A 360 -14.14 -16.82 -13.00
N HIS A 361 -12.90 -17.15 -12.61
CA HIS A 361 -11.95 -17.81 -13.51
C HIS A 361 -12.39 -19.23 -13.89
N LEU A 362 -12.93 -19.99 -12.93
CA LEU A 362 -13.51 -21.32 -13.19
C LEU A 362 -14.80 -21.28 -14.01
N GLN A 363 -15.56 -20.19 -13.92
CA GLN A 363 -16.74 -19.95 -14.76
C GLN A 363 -16.31 -19.71 -16.22
N GLN A 364 -15.34 -18.82 -16.45
CA GLN A 364 -14.80 -18.53 -17.78
C GLN A 364 -14.20 -19.76 -18.45
N HIS A 365 -13.47 -20.59 -17.69
CA HIS A 365 -12.89 -21.82 -18.23
C HIS A 365 -13.97 -22.86 -18.60
N ARG A 366 -15.11 -22.89 -17.89
CA ARG A 366 -16.25 -23.74 -18.26
C ARG A 366 -16.93 -23.25 -19.53
N GLU A 367 -17.16 -21.94 -19.64
CA GLU A 367 -17.76 -21.33 -20.83
C GLU A 367 -16.89 -21.52 -22.09
N GLN A 368 -15.57 -21.44 -21.96
CA GLN A 368 -14.65 -21.72 -23.07
C GLN A 368 -14.71 -23.18 -23.54
N ARG A 369 -14.80 -24.15 -22.61
CA ARG A 369 -14.98 -25.56 -22.98
C ARG A 369 -16.32 -25.79 -23.68
N GLU A 370 -17.40 -25.16 -23.20
CA GLU A 370 -18.71 -25.28 -23.84
C GLU A 370 -18.74 -24.64 -25.23
N GLN A 371 -18.03 -23.52 -25.43
CA GLN A 371 -17.86 -22.93 -26.76
C GLN A 371 -17.09 -23.85 -27.70
N GLN A 372 -15.98 -24.46 -27.25
CA GLN A 372 -15.24 -25.42 -28.06
C GLN A 372 -16.08 -26.65 -28.41
N LEU A 373 -16.89 -27.16 -27.48
CA LEU A 373 -17.82 -28.26 -27.75
C LEU A 373 -18.90 -27.88 -28.76
N ARG A 374 -19.45 -26.66 -28.68
CA ARG A 374 -20.41 -26.15 -29.66
C ARG A 374 -19.79 -25.95 -31.03
N GLU A 375 -18.56 -25.45 -31.09
CA GLU A 375 -17.83 -25.25 -32.34
C GLU A 375 -17.44 -26.58 -32.98
N GLN A 376 -17.03 -27.56 -32.18
CA GLN A 376 -16.77 -28.93 -32.64
C GLN A 376 -18.05 -29.61 -33.16
N GLN A 377 -19.19 -29.45 -32.48
CA GLN A 377 -20.48 -29.94 -32.97
C GLN A 377 -20.91 -29.23 -34.25
N ARG A 378 -20.65 -27.92 -34.39
CA ARG A 378 -20.94 -27.15 -35.60
C ARG A 378 -20.05 -27.57 -36.78
N ALA A 379 -18.78 -27.86 -36.52
CA ALA A 379 -17.84 -28.38 -37.53
C ALA A 379 -18.26 -29.77 -38.02
N MET A 380 -18.70 -30.65 -37.11
CA MET A 380 -19.23 -31.97 -37.45
C MET A 380 -20.55 -31.89 -38.24
N ALA A 381 -21.43 -30.95 -37.91
CA ALA A 381 -22.67 -30.71 -38.67
C ALA A 381 -22.40 -30.06 -40.05
N GLY A 382 -21.37 -29.22 -40.17
CA GLY A 382 -20.96 -28.61 -41.44
C GLY A 382 -20.28 -29.57 -42.41
N ALA A 383 -19.54 -30.57 -41.88
CA ALA A 383 -18.90 -31.61 -42.69
C ALA A 383 -19.91 -32.61 -43.32
N GLY A 384 -21.13 -32.69 -42.78
CA GLY A 384 -22.20 -33.57 -43.29
C GLY A 384 -22.96 -33.02 -44.50
N ILE A 385 -22.71 -31.78 -44.94
CA ILE A 385 -23.48 -31.12 -46.03
C ILE A 385 -22.68 -31.08 -47.36
N VAL A 386 -21.42 -31.51 -47.39
CA VAL A 386 -20.58 -31.52 -48.63
C VAL A 386 -20.43 -32.93 -49.23
N SER A 387 -21.15 -33.93 -48.73
CA SER A 387 -21.26 -35.26 -49.35
C SER A 387 -22.71 -35.62 -49.63
N THR A 388 -23.28 -34.96 -50.64
CA THR A 388 -24.37 -35.47 -51.45
C THR A 388 -24.15 -35.06 -52.90
#